data_AF-A0A0Q0VUC9-F1
#
_entry.id   AF-A0A0Q0VUC9-F1
#
_cell.length_a   1.000
_cell.length_b   1.000
_cell.length_c   1.000
_cell.angle_alpha   90.00
_cell.angle_beta   90.00
_cell.angle_gamma   90.00
#
_symmetry.space_group_name_H-M   'P 1'
#
loop_
_entity.id
_entity.type
_entity.pdbx_description
1 polymer ?
#
loop_
_entity_poly.entity_id
_entity_poly.type
_entity_poly.pdbx_seq_one_letter_code
_entity_poly.pdbx_strand_id
1 'polypeptide(L)'
;MFKKNILDFIIPIFLLLSLTIIFNLTGLDLIIQSKFYNSETGWFLKNSQPWSFIYNFGNLPALILSVGALLIIALSTYYEKLKKITKVSLYLILVMALGPGLLVNSILKDNWGRPRPRNIAEFGGKYQYEEVLTIDPESRGKSFPCGHASMGFYFFVLYFIFRKKNKCLAGSLLFFSLIFGSLIGLARIIQGGHFASDVIWTGGLLYLTSALVYYFMKLDKFSRFENQITIGPGLRRILLFFSIFLIFLAITFVTLATPYSGKKNFELPPEIDSLNIKYLQAELHFLKSDLLIQSSDTFNLEFKAEGFGFPGSRVSNEFEPAESGGTLLLNFTQKITGFFSELEQNNSINIPSALTGDLFLSLEKGELEILVPENSSWLIIPGNVETITDSSNYLSQMNSWQDPDLTINVELPLGNLKITR
;
A
#
# COMPACT_ATOMS: atom_id res chain seq x y z
N MET A 1 -32.70 27.17 -2.29
CA MET A 1 -31.67 26.71 -1.32
C MET A 1 -30.98 25.40 -1.74
N PHE A 2 -31.68 24.42 -2.33
CA PHE A 2 -31.09 23.18 -2.87
C PHE A 2 -30.02 23.37 -3.96
N LYS A 3 -30.18 24.37 -4.85
CA LYS A 3 -29.25 24.64 -5.96
C LYS A 3 -27.81 24.99 -5.54
N LYS A 4 -27.58 25.49 -4.31
CA LYS A 4 -26.23 25.94 -3.89
C LYS A 4 -25.40 24.82 -3.25
N ASN A 5 -26.05 23.81 -2.68
CA ASN A 5 -25.36 22.70 -2.03
C ASN A 5 -24.89 21.65 -3.05
N ILE A 6 -25.58 21.53 -4.19
CA ILE A 6 -25.21 20.57 -5.24
C ILE A 6 -23.89 20.93 -5.94
N LEU A 7 -23.54 22.23 -5.96
CA LEU A 7 -22.27 22.71 -6.53
C LEU A 7 -21.05 22.19 -5.75
N ASP A 8 -21.19 21.92 -4.45
CA ASP A 8 -20.13 21.30 -3.65
C ASP A 8 -19.82 19.87 -4.10
N PHE A 9 -20.66 19.25 -4.94
CA PHE A 9 -20.41 17.92 -5.50
C PHE A 9 -20.06 18.01 -6.98
N ILE A 10 -20.82 18.79 -7.76
CA ILE A 10 -20.64 18.88 -9.22
C ILE A 10 -19.27 19.47 -9.57
N ILE A 11 -18.83 20.55 -8.90
CA ILE A 11 -17.57 21.22 -9.22
C ILE A 11 -16.37 20.28 -9.01
N PRO A 12 -16.16 19.66 -7.83
CA PRO A 12 -15.02 18.76 -7.65
C PRO A 12 -15.09 17.51 -8.54
N ILE A 13 -16.28 16.94 -8.78
CA ILE A 13 -16.41 15.79 -9.70
C ILE A 13 -16.03 16.20 -11.12
N PHE A 14 -16.53 17.32 -11.62
CA PHE A 14 -16.18 17.82 -12.96
C PHE A 14 -14.68 18.09 -13.08
N LEU A 15 -14.07 18.69 -12.06
CA LEU A 15 -12.64 18.94 -12.02
C LEU A 15 -11.83 17.63 -12.04
N LEU A 16 -12.20 16.64 -11.23
CA LEU A 16 -11.55 15.33 -11.19
C LEU A 16 -11.63 14.60 -12.53
N LEU A 17 -12.81 14.58 -13.16
CA LEU A 17 -13.00 13.95 -14.46
C LEU A 17 -12.20 14.67 -15.55
N SER A 18 -12.19 16.00 -15.54
CA SER A 18 -11.40 16.80 -16.48
C SER A 18 -9.91 16.53 -16.32
N LEU A 19 -9.41 16.47 -15.08
CA LEU A 19 -8.02 16.13 -14.79
C LEU A 19 -7.69 14.69 -15.20
N THR A 20 -8.60 13.74 -14.99
CA THR A 20 -8.42 12.34 -15.43
C THR A 20 -8.18 12.26 -16.93
N ILE A 21 -9.02 12.96 -17.72
CA ILE A 21 -8.85 13.02 -19.18
C ILE A 21 -7.49 13.61 -19.55
N ILE A 22 -7.08 14.70 -18.90
CA ILE A 22 -5.78 15.33 -19.16
C ILE A 22 -4.63 14.36 -18.84
N PHE A 23 -4.67 13.72 -17.67
CA PHE A 23 -3.62 12.79 -17.23
C PHE A 23 -3.47 11.60 -18.18
N ASN A 24 -4.58 10.98 -18.58
CA ASN A 24 -4.57 9.82 -19.48
C ASN A 24 -4.10 10.20 -20.88
N LEU A 25 -4.53 11.34 -21.44
CA LEU A 25 -4.12 11.77 -22.77
C LEU A 25 -2.65 12.22 -22.88
N THR A 26 -2.05 12.67 -21.77
CA THR A 26 -0.71 13.28 -21.79
C THR A 26 0.36 12.41 -21.13
N GLY A 27 -0.01 11.34 -20.44
CA GLY A 27 0.94 10.54 -19.65
C GLY A 27 1.59 11.33 -18.51
N LEU A 28 0.90 12.35 -17.96
CA LEU A 28 1.46 13.24 -16.94
C LEU A 28 1.96 12.50 -15.70
N ASP A 29 1.32 11.39 -15.33
CA ASP A 29 1.78 10.54 -14.25
C ASP A 29 3.23 10.07 -14.48
N LEU A 30 3.54 9.55 -15.68
CA LEU A 30 4.87 9.10 -16.04
C LEU A 30 5.87 10.26 -16.13
N ILE A 31 5.46 11.40 -16.69
CA ILE A 31 6.31 12.60 -16.80
C ILE A 31 6.69 13.17 -15.44
N ILE A 32 5.75 13.17 -14.49
CA ILE A 32 6.02 13.64 -13.13
C ILE A 32 6.95 12.63 -12.44
N GLN A 33 6.68 11.34 -12.61
CA GLN A 33 7.39 10.29 -11.93
C GLN A 33 8.86 10.17 -12.39
N SER A 34 9.12 10.33 -13.69
CA SER A 34 10.47 10.25 -14.27
C SER A 34 11.45 11.27 -13.71
N LYS A 35 10.96 12.37 -13.11
CA LYS A 35 11.81 13.38 -12.42
C LYS A 35 12.43 12.86 -11.12
N PHE A 36 11.88 11.78 -10.56
CA PHE A 36 12.28 11.23 -9.25
C PHE A 36 12.91 9.84 -9.35
N TYR A 37 13.05 9.31 -10.58
CA TYR A 37 13.67 8.03 -10.85
C TYR A 37 14.86 8.19 -11.79
N ASN A 38 15.91 7.40 -11.56
CA ASN A 38 17.07 7.29 -12.42
C ASN A 38 17.45 5.80 -12.52
N SER A 39 17.82 5.32 -13.71
CA SER A 39 18.10 3.89 -13.92
C SER A 39 19.31 3.37 -13.15
N GLU A 40 20.29 4.23 -12.85
CA GLU A 40 21.51 3.87 -12.11
C GLU A 40 21.29 3.94 -10.59
N THR A 41 20.56 4.94 -10.12
CA THR A 41 20.41 5.24 -8.68
C THR A 41 19.03 4.93 -8.11
N GLY A 42 18.10 4.48 -8.96
CA GLY A 42 16.71 4.20 -8.62
C GLY A 42 15.97 5.43 -8.10
N TRP A 43 15.19 5.24 -7.02
CA TRP A 43 14.44 6.29 -6.33
C TRP A 43 15.36 7.10 -5.40
N PHE A 44 16.23 7.92 -5.97
CA PHE A 44 17.34 8.58 -5.27
C PHE A 44 16.92 9.52 -4.12
N LEU A 45 15.67 9.99 -4.08
CA LEU A 45 15.12 10.81 -2.98
C LEU A 45 14.22 10.05 -2.00
N LYS A 46 14.04 8.72 -2.16
CA LYS A 46 13.11 7.92 -1.34
C LYS A 46 13.32 8.09 0.17
N ASN A 47 14.60 8.10 0.58
CA ASN A 47 15.00 8.14 1.99
C ASN A 47 15.52 9.52 2.44
N SER A 48 15.54 10.52 1.55
CA SER A 48 16.07 11.84 1.88
C SER A 48 15.10 12.66 2.72
N GLN A 49 15.65 13.60 3.50
CA GLN A 49 14.86 14.60 4.21
C GLN A 49 14.49 15.74 3.25
N PRO A 50 13.29 16.34 3.36
CA PRO A 50 12.27 16.13 4.40
C PRO A 50 11.25 15.00 4.10
N TRP A 51 11.40 14.27 2.99
CA TRP A 51 10.37 13.33 2.50
C TRP A 51 10.14 12.14 3.42
N SER A 52 11.21 11.56 3.96
CA SER A 52 11.12 10.48 4.95
C SER A 52 10.39 10.95 6.22
N PHE A 53 10.66 12.18 6.70
CA PHE A 53 9.91 12.75 7.82
C PHE A 53 8.43 12.94 7.49
N ILE A 54 8.10 13.52 6.33
CA ILE A 54 6.70 13.74 5.94
C ILE A 54 5.95 12.41 5.79
N TYR A 55 6.59 11.39 5.23
CA TYR A 55 6.04 10.04 5.14
C TYR A 55 5.69 9.46 6.52
N ASN A 56 6.63 9.57 7.47
CA ASN A 56 6.50 9.00 8.80
C ASN A 56 5.54 9.77 9.72
N PHE A 57 5.55 11.11 9.66
CA PHE A 57 4.86 11.99 10.61
C PHE A 57 3.67 12.75 10.02
N GLY A 58 3.49 12.77 8.69
CA GLY A 58 2.46 13.56 8.02
C GLY A 58 1.03 13.19 8.44
N ASN A 59 0.79 11.93 8.81
CA ASN A 59 -0.54 11.47 9.22
C ASN A 59 -0.91 11.87 10.66
N LEU A 60 0.08 12.25 11.48
CA LEU A 60 -0.10 12.47 12.91
C LEU A 60 -1.08 13.60 13.26
N PRO A 61 -1.02 14.80 12.65
CA PRO A 61 -1.97 15.87 12.96
C PRO A 61 -3.44 15.45 12.82
N ALA A 62 -3.77 14.64 11.80
CA ALA A 62 -5.12 14.14 11.59
C ALA A 62 -5.54 13.09 12.62
N LEU A 63 -4.61 12.23 13.06
CA LEU A 63 -4.84 11.30 14.16
C LEU A 63 -5.10 12.04 15.48
N ILE A 64 -4.27 13.02 15.83
CA ILE A 64 -4.45 13.83 17.05
C ILE A 64 -5.82 14.53 17.03
N LEU A 65 -6.20 15.13 15.90
CA LEU A 65 -7.50 15.78 15.76
C LEU A 65 -8.65 14.78 16.00
N SER A 66 -8.53 13.57 15.46
CA SER A 66 -9.56 12.53 15.58
C SER A 66 -9.65 11.96 16.99
N VAL A 67 -8.52 11.66 17.63
CA VAL A 67 -8.53 11.17 19.01
C VAL A 67 -9.00 12.28 19.98
N GLY A 68 -8.61 13.53 19.74
CA GLY A 68 -9.14 14.68 20.48
C GLY A 68 -10.67 14.80 20.34
N ALA A 69 -11.22 14.55 19.15
CA ALA A 69 -12.66 14.49 18.93
C ALA A 69 -13.33 13.33 19.69
N LEU A 70 -12.74 12.13 19.72
CA LEU A 70 -13.23 11.00 20.53
C LEU A 70 -13.24 11.34 22.02
N LEU A 71 -12.18 11.97 22.51
CA LEU A 71 -12.10 12.38 23.91
C LEU A 71 -13.20 13.38 24.26
N ILE A 72 -13.48 14.36 23.39
CA ILE A 72 -14.57 15.31 23.60
C ILE A 72 -15.92 14.59 23.68
N ILE A 73 -16.16 13.58 22.82
CA ILE A 73 -17.40 12.78 22.87
C ILE A 73 -17.49 12.03 24.20
N ALA A 74 -16.42 11.33 24.60
CA ALA A 74 -16.37 10.57 25.84
C ALA A 74 -16.59 11.46 27.07
N LEU A 75 -15.95 12.62 27.12
CA LEU A 75 -16.08 13.57 28.24
C LEU A 75 -17.42 14.31 28.24
N SER A 76 -18.16 14.32 27.12
CA SER A 76 -19.45 15.02 27.03
C SER A 76 -20.58 14.34 27.84
N THR A 77 -20.38 13.10 28.27
CA THR A 77 -21.28 12.41 29.22
C THR A 77 -21.18 13.00 30.63
N TYR A 78 -19.99 13.46 31.02
CA TYR A 78 -19.71 14.04 32.34
C TYR A 78 -19.80 15.58 32.34
N TYR A 79 -19.42 16.23 31.24
CA TYR A 79 -19.36 17.69 31.16
C TYR A 79 -20.38 18.24 30.16
N GLU A 80 -21.49 18.79 30.67
CA GLU A 80 -22.59 19.33 29.86
C GLU A 80 -22.16 20.38 28.82
N LYS A 81 -21.14 21.17 29.13
CA LYS A 81 -20.60 22.18 28.21
C LYS A 81 -20.07 21.57 26.91
N LEU A 82 -19.55 20.34 26.95
CA LEU A 82 -19.00 19.65 25.78
C LEU A 82 -20.11 19.11 24.85
N LYS A 83 -21.33 18.88 25.35
CA LYS A 83 -22.48 18.46 24.52
C LYS A 83 -22.73 19.38 23.32
N LYS A 84 -22.32 20.66 23.42
CA LYS A 84 -22.41 21.66 22.34
C LYS A 84 -21.47 21.36 21.15
N ILE A 85 -20.29 20.78 21.41
CA ILE A 85 -19.30 20.42 20.38
C ILE A 85 -19.32 18.95 20.00
N THR A 86 -19.99 18.07 20.77
CA THR A 86 -20.10 16.64 20.48
C THR A 86 -20.58 16.36 19.05
N LYS A 87 -21.51 17.16 18.51
CA LYS A 87 -21.97 16.99 17.12
C LYS A 87 -20.87 17.26 16.08
N VAL A 88 -20.01 18.25 16.34
CA VAL A 88 -18.85 18.56 15.47
C VAL A 88 -17.77 17.50 15.65
N SER A 89 -17.54 17.04 16.88
CA SER A 89 -16.61 15.93 17.14
C SER A 89 -17.07 14.65 16.45
N LEU A 90 -18.37 14.33 16.49
CA LEU A 90 -18.93 13.18 15.78
C LEU A 90 -18.74 13.30 14.26
N TYR A 91 -18.87 14.50 13.70
CA TYR A 91 -18.57 14.75 12.29
C TYR A 91 -17.12 14.46 11.95
N LEU A 92 -16.16 14.90 12.78
CA LEU A 92 -14.74 14.58 12.60
C LEU A 92 -14.52 13.06 12.58
N ILE A 93 -15.09 12.33 13.55
CA ILE A 93 -14.95 10.86 13.63
C ILE A 93 -15.59 10.17 12.44
N LEU A 94 -16.80 10.57 12.04
CA LEU A 94 -17.48 9.95 10.90
C LEU A 94 -16.73 10.17 9.60
N VAL A 95 -16.16 11.35 9.36
CA VAL A 95 -15.35 11.58 8.16
C VAL A 95 -14.04 10.80 8.20
N MET A 96 -13.38 10.70 9.36
CA MET A 96 -12.17 9.88 9.51
C MET A 96 -12.46 8.39 9.27
N ALA A 97 -13.57 7.89 9.81
CA ALA A 97 -13.97 6.50 9.64
C ALA A 97 -14.41 6.19 8.20
N LEU A 98 -15.22 7.06 7.58
CA LEU A 98 -15.78 6.83 6.25
C LEU A 98 -14.80 7.15 5.12
N GLY A 99 -13.98 8.20 5.25
CA GLY A 99 -13.05 8.66 4.22
C GLY A 99 -11.75 7.86 4.22
N PRO A 100 -10.77 8.19 5.09
CA PRO A 100 -9.52 7.45 5.19
C PRO A 100 -9.69 5.96 5.55
N GLY A 101 -10.54 5.66 6.53
CA GLY A 101 -10.74 4.29 7.02
C GLY A 101 -11.38 3.38 5.98
N LEU A 102 -12.68 3.59 5.74
CA LEU A 102 -13.50 2.71 4.91
C LEU A 102 -13.25 2.94 3.42
N LEU A 103 -13.49 4.14 2.90
CA LEU A 103 -13.48 4.39 1.46
C LEU A 103 -12.08 4.20 0.87
N VAL A 104 -11.07 4.88 1.42
CA VAL A 104 -9.71 4.84 0.86
C VAL A 104 -9.03 3.51 1.15
N ASN A 105 -8.88 3.13 2.43
CA ASN A 105 -8.04 1.98 2.77
C ASN A 105 -8.75 0.62 2.67
N SER A 106 -10.06 0.51 2.96
CA SER A 106 -10.75 -0.78 2.96
C SER A 106 -11.48 -1.11 1.65
N ILE A 107 -12.11 -0.13 1.01
CA ILE A 107 -12.90 -0.36 -0.20
C ILE A 107 -12.05 -0.19 -1.45
N LEU A 108 -11.37 0.94 -1.62
CA LEU A 108 -10.69 1.23 -2.89
C LEU A 108 -9.31 0.57 -2.95
N LYS A 109 -8.46 0.79 -1.95
CA LYS A 109 -7.03 0.40 -2.00
C LYS A 109 -6.77 -1.10 -2.18
N ASP A 110 -7.61 -1.95 -1.63
CA ASP A 110 -7.46 -3.42 -1.73
C ASP A 110 -8.14 -4.01 -2.97
N ASN A 111 -8.97 -3.24 -3.69
CA ASN A 111 -9.79 -3.74 -4.80
C ASN A 111 -9.56 -2.99 -6.12
N TRP A 112 -8.61 -2.05 -6.19
CA TRP A 112 -8.35 -1.26 -7.40
C TRP A 112 -7.30 -1.87 -8.34
N GLY A 113 -6.31 -2.55 -7.77
CA GLY A 113 -5.24 -3.24 -8.49
C GLY A 113 -4.19 -2.40 -9.20
N ARG A 114 -4.33 -1.07 -9.27
CA ARG A 114 -3.35 -0.20 -9.94
C ARG A 114 -1.90 -0.41 -9.41
N PRO A 115 -0.93 -0.82 -10.25
CA PRO A 115 0.48 -0.96 -9.91
C PRO A 115 1.08 0.35 -9.40
N ARG A 116 2.08 0.25 -8.52
CA ARG A 116 2.83 1.42 -8.03
C ARG A 116 3.86 1.86 -9.07
N PRO A 117 4.23 3.15 -9.11
CA PRO A 117 5.27 3.61 -10.02
C PRO A 117 6.60 2.85 -9.88
N ARG A 118 7.00 2.45 -8.67
CA ARG A 118 8.23 1.64 -8.49
C ARG A 118 8.13 0.20 -8.99
N ASN A 119 6.95 -0.27 -9.36
CA ASN A 119 6.71 -1.63 -9.81
C ASN A 119 6.43 -1.71 -11.32
N ILE A 120 6.38 -0.58 -12.05
CA ILE A 120 6.12 -0.59 -13.51
C ILE A 120 7.40 -0.65 -14.33
N ALA A 121 7.31 -1.20 -15.54
CA ALA A 121 8.43 -1.45 -16.46
C ALA A 121 9.24 -0.20 -16.78
N GLU A 122 8.58 0.96 -16.93
CA GLU A 122 9.20 2.25 -17.22
C GLU A 122 10.19 2.70 -16.14
N PHE A 123 10.03 2.18 -14.91
CA PHE A 123 10.89 2.49 -13.76
C PHE A 123 11.58 1.24 -13.19
N GLY A 124 11.82 0.23 -14.03
CA GLY A 124 12.57 -0.98 -13.70
C GLY A 124 11.79 -2.01 -12.88
N GLY A 125 10.46 -1.93 -12.89
CA GLY A 125 9.57 -2.95 -12.34
C GLY A 125 9.05 -3.94 -13.39
N LYS A 126 8.07 -4.75 -13.00
CA LYS A 126 7.54 -5.88 -13.81
C LYS A 126 6.15 -5.65 -14.41
N TYR A 127 5.37 -4.70 -13.87
CA TYR A 127 4.00 -4.46 -14.34
C TYR A 127 3.96 -3.42 -15.45
N GLN A 128 2.90 -3.42 -16.24
CA GLN A 128 2.65 -2.34 -17.19
C GLN A 128 2.08 -1.12 -16.48
N TYR A 129 2.30 0.07 -17.04
CA TYR A 129 1.59 1.26 -16.60
C TYR A 129 0.10 1.16 -16.91
N GLU A 130 -0.73 1.52 -15.93
CA GLU A 130 -2.18 1.63 -16.10
C GLU A 130 -2.62 3.09 -16.00
N GLU A 131 -3.60 3.48 -16.80
CA GLU A 131 -4.19 4.83 -16.76
C GLU A 131 -5.05 5.06 -15.52
N VAL A 132 -5.18 6.31 -15.04
CA VAL A 132 -5.95 6.57 -13.82
C VAL A 132 -7.42 6.19 -14.02
N LEU A 133 -8.01 5.62 -12.96
CA LEU A 133 -9.34 5.00 -12.92
C LEU A 133 -9.51 3.67 -13.64
N THR A 134 -8.45 3.11 -14.24
CA THR A 134 -8.46 1.70 -14.64
C THR A 134 -8.57 0.85 -13.38
N ILE A 135 -9.57 -0.04 -13.35
CA ILE A 135 -9.71 -1.04 -12.29
C ILE A 135 -9.19 -2.34 -12.86
N ASP A 136 -8.14 -2.87 -12.23
CA ASP A 136 -7.56 -4.15 -12.59
C ASP A 136 -7.81 -5.12 -11.42
N PRO A 137 -8.78 -6.04 -11.51
CA PRO A 137 -9.03 -7.01 -10.45
C PRO A 137 -7.96 -8.10 -10.37
N GLU A 138 -7.09 -8.21 -11.36
CA GLU A 138 -6.09 -9.26 -11.53
C GLU A 138 -4.74 -8.80 -10.95
N SER A 139 -4.42 -7.53 -11.12
CA SER A 139 -3.28 -6.92 -10.47
C SER A 139 -3.54 -6.70 -8.97
N ARG A 140 -2.52 -7.00 -8.16
CA ARG A 140 -2.52 -6.74 -6.71
C ARG A 140 -1.95 -5.39 -6.33
N GLY A 141 -1.78 -4.51 -7.31
CA GLY A 141 -1.28 -3.16 -7.11
C GLY A 141 -2.14 -2.38 -6.12
N LYS A 142 -1.46 -1.69 -5.18
CA LYS A 142 -2.09 -0.88 -4.13
C LYS A 142 -1.68 0.58 -4.23
N SER A 143 -1.65 1.10 -5.47
CA SER A 143 -1.35 2.51 -5.74
C SER A 143 -2.60 3.39 -5.61
N PHE A 144 -3.74 3.02 -6.14
CA PHE A 144 -4.92 3.88 -6.06
C PHE A 144 -5.83 3.49 -4.88
N PRO A 145 -6.31 4.44 -4.05
CA PRO A 145 -5.86 5.81 -3.85
C PRO A 145 -4.69 5.93 -2.84
N CYS A 146 -4.13 7.14 -2.71
CA CYS A 146 -3.04 7.42 -1.78
C CYS A 146 -3.53 7.53 -0.31
N GLY A 147 -3.45 6.42 0.42
CA GLY A 147 -3.82 6.35 1.84
C GLY A 147 -3.13 7.40 2.74
N HIS A 148 -1.85 7.70 2.51
CA HIS A 148 -1.13 8.71 3.31
C HIS A 148 -1.68 10.12 3.05
N ALA A 149 -1.86 10.52 1.79
CA ALA A 149 -2.38 11.83 1.44
C ALA A 149 -3.80 12.06 1.99
N SER A 150 -4.60 10.99 2.14
CA SER A 150 -5.95 11.05 2.69
C SER A 150 -6.00 11.69 4.09
N MET A 151 -4.96 11.48 4.90
CA MET A 151 -4.86 12.06 6.24
C MET A 151 -4.58 13.56 6.20
N GLY A 152 -3.85 14.05 5.20
CA GLY A 152 -3.68 15.49 5.01
C GLY A 152 -4.96 16.16 4.47
N PHE A 153 -5.64 15.51 3.53
CA PHE A 153 -6.91 16.02 2.98
C PHE A 153 -8.09 15.91 3.94
N TYR A 154 -8.01 15.06 4.98
CA TYR A 154 -9.01 14.98 6.05
C TYR A 154 -9.35 16.34 6.66
N PHE A 155 -8.41 17.29 6.68
CA PHE A 155 -8.63 18.65 7.20
C PHE A 155 -9.69 19.47 6.44
N PHE A 156 -10.18 19.02 5.27
CA PHE A 156 -11.37 19.60 4.64
C PHE A 156 -12.58 19.67 5.57
N VAL A 157 -12.66 18.79 6.58
CA VAL A 157 -13.65 18.89 7.66
C VAL A 157 -13.69 20.27 8.30
N LEU A 158 -12.54 20.91 8.52
CA LEU A 158 -12.46 22.23 9.13
C LEU A 158 -13.00 23.31 8.20
N TYR A 159 -12.75 23.22 6.89
CA TYR A 159 -13.39 24.12 5.91
C TYR A 159 -14.91 24.08 6.05
N PHE A 160 -15.51 22.88 6.06
CA PHE A 160 -16.97 22.73 6.19
C PHE A 160 -17.51 23.23 7.54
N ILE A 161 -16.75 23.09 8.63
CA ILE A 161 -17.12 23.61 9.96
C ILE A 161 -17.18 25.15 9.97
N PHE A 162 -16.23 25.82 9.30
CA PHE A 162 -16.07 27.29 9.38
C PHE A 162 -16.69 28.06 8.21
N ARG A 163 -17.02 27.43 7.07
CA ARG A 163 -17.45 28.11 5.82
C ARG A 163 -18.67 29.02 5.94
N LYS A 164 -19.57 28.77 6.90
CA LYS A 164 -20.74 29.64 7.15
C LYS A 164 -20.48 30.75 8.17
N LYS A 165 -19.41 30.64 8.96
CA LYS A 165 -19.10 31.54 10.08
C LYS A 165 -18.05 32.57 9.72
N ASN A 166 -16.95 32.13 9.12
CA ASN A 166 -15.84 32.98 8.72
C ASN A 166 -15.30 32.48 7.38
N LYS A 167 -15.68 33.17 6.30
CA LYS A 167 -15.30 32.81 4.93
C LYS A 167 -13.79 32.88 4.71
N CYS A 168 -13.12 33.84 5.34
CA CYS A 168 -11.67 34.01 5.24
C CYS A 168 -10.96 32.81 5.90
N LEU A 169 -11.28 32.52 7.15
CA LEU A 169 -10.72 31.37 7.87
C LEU A 169 -11.03 30.04 7.16
N ALA A 170 -12.25 29.88 6.65
CA ALA A 170 -12.61 28.68 5.88
C ALA A 170 -11.76 28.55 4.61
N GLY A 171 -11.57 29.65 3.86
CA GLY A 171 -10.68 29.68 2.69
C GLY A 171 -9.25 29.27 3.05
N SER A 172 -8.70 29.81 4.14
CA SER A 172 -7.38 29.43 4.64
C SER A 172 -7.28 27.96 5.02
N LEU A 173 -8.32 27.40 5.66
CA LEU A 173 -8.36 25.99 6.05
C LEU A 173 -8.51 25.06 4.84
N LEU A 174 -9.26 25.47 3.82
CA LEU A 174 -9.35 24.75 2.55
C LEU A 174 -7.97 24.69 1.87
N PHE A 175 -7.30 25.83 1.78
CA PHE A 175 -5.97 25.94 1.19
C PHE A 175 -4.91 25.17 1.98
N PHE A 176 -4.95 25.25 3.31
CA PHE A 176 -4.11 24.44 4.19
C PHE A 176 -4.31 22.94 3.93
N SER A 177 -5.55 22.48 3.84
CA SER A 177 -5.87 21.07 3.59
C SER A 177 -5.33 20.61 2.23
N LEU A 178 -5.45 21.46 1.19
CA LEU A 178 -4.90 21.21 -0.13
C LEU A 178 -3.39 21.10 -0.11
N ILE A 179 -2.68 22.06 0.49
CA ILE A 179 -1.21 22.02 0.61
C ILE A 179 -0.77 20.81 1.40
N PHE A 180 -1.36 20.58 2.57
CA PHE A 180 -0.88 19.55 3.49
C PHE A 180 -1.10 18.15 2.92
N GLY A 181 -2.28 17.86 2.37
CA GLY A 181 -2.53 16.60 1.65
C GLY A 181 -1.64 16.42 0.43
N SER A 182 -1.42 17.48 -0.36
CA SER A 182 -0.54 17.43 -1.53
C SER A 182 0.93 17.24 -1.16
N LEU A 183 1.41 17.81 -0.04
CA LEU A 183 2.78 17.66 0.43
C LEU A 183 3.05 16.22 0.90
N ILE A 184 2.09 15.61 1.62
CA ILE A 184 2.17 14.20 1.99
C ILE A 184 2.12 13.31 0.73
N GLY A 185 1.23 13.63 -0.22
CA GLY A 185 1.17 12.95 -1.50
C GLY A 185 2.47 13.06 -2.29
N LEU A 186 3.10 14.23 -2.32
CA LEU A 186 4.37 14.47 -2.99
C LEU A 186 5.48 13.60 -2.41
N ALA A 187 5.56 13.45 -1.08
CA ALA A 187 6.51 12.53 -0.47
C ALA A 187 6.33 11.09 -0.98
N ARG A 188 5.08 10.66 -1.20
CA ARG A 188 4.78 9.33 -1.76
C ARG A 188 5.09 9.21 -3.25
N ILE A 189 4.87 10.26 -4.02
CA ILE A 189 5.25 10.32 -5.45
C ILE A 189 6.77 10.18 -5.55
N ILE A 190 7.53 10.95 -4.78
CA ILE A 190 9.00 10.91 -4.75
C ILE A 190 9.54 9.51 -4.39
N GLN A 191 8.83 8.77 -3.54
CA GLN A 191 9.19 7.42 -3.12
C GLN A 191 8.80 6.32 -4.11
N GLY A 192 8.18 6.68 -5.25
CA GLY A 192 7.65 5.70 -6.21
C GLY A 192 6.44 4.93 -5.69
N GLY A 193 5.77 5.42 -4.66
CA GLY A 193 4.68 4.72 -3.99
C GLY A 193 3.30 4.99 -4.57
N HIS A 194 3.10 6.15 -5.20
CA HIS A 194 1.81 6.60 -5.73
C HIS A 194 2.02 7.53 -6.93
N PHE A 195 1.13 7.49 -7.91
CA PHE A 195 1.10 8.46 -9.00
C PHE A 195 0.48 9.79 -8.55
N ALA A 196 0.70 10.86 -9.31
CA ALA A 196 0.14 12.18 -9.00
C ALA A 196 -1.39 12.19 -9.11
N SER A 197 -1.93 11.47 -10.09
CA SER A 197 -3.37 11.27 -10.27
C SER A 197 -4.02 10.58 -9.05
N ASP A 198 -3.36 9.59 -8.44
CA ASP A 198 -3.82 8.91 -7.22
C ASP A 198 -4.00 9.89 -6.05
N VAL A 199 -3.07 10.84 -5.91
CA VAL A 199 -3.10 11.89 -4.86
C VAL A 199 -4.24 12.87 -5.11
N ILE A 200 -4.44 13.31 -6.35
CA ILE A 200 -5.52 14.23 -6.74
C ILE A 200 -6.89 13.61 -6.44
N TRP A 201 -7.10 12.35 -6.87
CA TRP A 201 -8.33 11.62 -6.60
C TRP A 201 -8.57 11.42 -5.11
N THR A 202 -7.53 11.13 -4.34
CA THR A 202 -7.63 11.07 -2.87
C THR A 202 -8.17 12.38 -2.29
N GLY A 203 -7.63 13.53 -2.72
CA GLY A 203 -8.12 14.83 -2.27
C GLY A 203 -9.59 15.06 -2.59
N GLY A 204 -10.00 14.74 -3.82
CA GLY A 204 -11.39 14.88 -4.23
C GLY A 204 -12.35 13.94 -3.47
N LEU A 205 -11.98 12.68 -3.27
CA LEU A 205 -12.76 11.71 -2.47
C LEU A 205 -12.95 12.21 -1.03
N LEU A 206 -11.91 12.78 -0.42
CA LEU A 206 -11.95 13.30 0.95
C LEU A 206 -12.79 14.57 1.06
N TYR A 207 -12.74 15.44 0.04
CA TYR A 207 -13.62 16.60 -0.05
C TYR A 207 -15.09 16.17 -0.16
N LEU A 208 -15.40 15.25 -1.07
CA LEU A 208 -16.76 14.73 -1.31
C LEU A 208 -17.32 14.02 -0.07
N THR A 209 -16.50 13.20 0.60
CA THR A 209 -16.88 12.53 1.84
C THR A 209 -17.17 13.55 2.94
N SER A 210 -16.31 14.57 3.10
CA SER A 210 -16.53 15.66 4.05
C SER A 210 -17.85 16.38 3.77
N ALA A 211 -18.11 16.73 2.50
CA ALA A 211 -19.35 17.38 2.07
C ALA A 211 -20.58 16.51 2.38
N LEU A 212 -20.53 15.23 2.02
CA LEU A 212 -21.63 14.28 2.22
C LEU A 212 -21.99 14.16 3.69
N VAL A 213 -21.01 13.89 4.57
CA VAL A 213 -21.26 13.74 6.01
C VAL A 213 -21.72 15.06 6.62
N TYR A 214 -21.17 16.20 6.18
CA TYR A 214 -21.57 17.53 6.65
C TYR A 214 -23.07 17.81 6.41
N TYR A 215 -23.54 17.51 5.20
CA TYR A 215 -24.95 17.69 4.84
C TYR A 215 -25.85 16.62 5.45
N PHE A 216 -25.41 15.36 5.51
CA PHE A 216 -26.12 14.27 6.17
C PHE A 216 -26.40 14.59 7.65
N MET A 217 -25.39 15.10 8.36
CA MET A 217 -25.53 15.53 9.75
C MET A 217 -26.28 16.86 9.92
N LYS A 218 -26.73 17.50 8.84
CA LYS A 218 -27.40 18.80 8.84
C LYS A 218 -26.59 19.87 9.59
N LEU A 219 -25.26 19.83 9.46
CA LEU A 219 -24.37 20.81 10.09
C LEU A 219 -24.50 22.19 9.44
N ASP A 220 -24.95 22.22 8.19
CA ASP A 220 -25.30 23.43 7.45
C ASP A 220 -26.43 24.24 8.13
N LYS A 221 -27.32 23.57 8.87
CA LYS A 221 -28.43 24.19 9.61
C LYS A 221 -28.14 24.34 11.10
N PHE A 222 -26.97 23.91 11.57
CA PHE A 222 -26.65 23.87 12.98
C PHE A 222 -26.18 25.25 13.49
N SER A 223 -27.09 26.01 14.11
CA SER A 223 -26.84 27.36 14.65
C SER A 223 -26.17 27.38 16.03
N ARG A 224 -26.00 26.23 16.70
CA ARG A 224 -25.64 26.15 18.14
C ARG A 224 -24.19 26.52 18.51
N PHE A 225 -23.44 27.13 17.60
CA PHE A 225 -22.03 27.50 17.81
C PHE A 225 -21.84 29.01 18.04
N GLU A 226 -22.86 29.72 18.51
CA GLU A 226 -22.76 31.16 18.82
C GLU A 226 -22.30 31.45 20.25
N ASN A 227 -22.40 30.49 21.17
CA ASN A 227 -21.91 30.70 22.54
C ASN A 227 -20.47 30.21 22.68
N GLN A 228 -19.54 31.12 22.99
CA GLN A 228 -18.17 30.79 23.38
C GLN A 228 -18.21 29.72 24.47
N ILE A 229 -17.67 28.53 24.18
CA ILE A 229 -17.57 27.47 25.16
C ILE A 229 -16.45 27.84 26.12
N THR A 230 -16.81 28.40 27.28
CA THR A 230 -15.87 28.64 28.37
C THR A 230 -15.60 27.30 29.08
N ILE A 231 -14.56 26.60 28.62
CA ILE A 231 -14.03 25.39 29.26
C ILE A 231 -13.38 25.80 30.59
N GLY A 232 -13.79 25.20 31.70
CA GLY A 232 -13.20 25.47 33.00
C GLY A 232 -11.72 25.05 33.06
N PRO A 233 -10.91 25.65 33.95
CA PRO A 233 -9.45 25.42 33.98
C PRO A 233 -9.07 23.95 34.22
N GLY A 234 -9.84 23.19 35.01
CA GLY A 234 -9.60 21.77 35.25
C GLY A 234 -9.73 20.91 34.00
N LEU A 235 -10.86 21.02 33.28
CA LEU A 235 -11.10 20.29 32.04
C LEU A 235 -10.10 20.70 30.94
N ARG A 236 -9.71 21.98 30.89
CA ARG A 236 -8.67 22.46 29.97
C ARG A 236 -7.32 21.78 30.22
N ARG A 237 -6.91 21.60 31.48
CA ARG A 237 -5.67 20.89 31.84
C ARG A 237 -5.71 19.42 31.39
N ILE A 238 -6.86 18.75 31.59
CA ILE A 238 -7.05 17.35 31.15
C ILE A 238 -6.92 17.22 29.62
N LEU A 239 -7.63 18.07 28.87
CA LEU A 239 -7.57 18.05 27.40
C LEU A 239 -6.16 18.37 26.88
N LEU A 240 -5.46 19.33 27.50
CA LEU A 240 -4.08 19.67 27.15
C LEU A 240 -3.12 18.53 27.46
N PHE A 241 -3.19 17.95 28.65
CA PHE A 241 -2.36 16.81 29.04
C PHE A 241 -2.55 15.64 28.07
N PHE A 242 -3.80 15.29 27.75
CA PHE A 242 -4.08 14.20 26.82
C PHE A 242 -3.63 14.51 25.39
N SER A 243 -3.78 15.75 24.93
CA SER A 243 -3.28 16.16 23.61
C SER A 243 -1.76 16.04 23.53
N ILE A 244 -1.05 16.49 24.58
CA ILE A 244 0.42 16.35 24.69
C ILE A 244 0.82 14.87 24.77
N PHE A 245 0.09 14.08 25.56
CA PHE A 245 0.32 12.63 25.69
C PHE A 245 0.13 11.90 24.35
N LEU A 246 -0.89 12.23 23.55
CA LEU A 246 -1.08 11.66 22.23
C LEU A 246 0.01 12.05 21.24
N ILE A 247 0.43 13.33 21.28
CA ILE A 247 1.57 13.80 20.49
C ILE A 247 2.82 12.99 20.86
N PHE A 248 3.09 12.84 22.15
CA PHE A 248 4.22 12.06 22.65
C PHE A 248 4.13 10.58 22.26
N LEU A 249 2.99 9.93 22.49
CA LEU A 249 2.76 8.53 22.14
C LEU A 249 2.99 8.29 20.65
N ALA A 250 2.51 9.20 19.79
CA ALA A 250 2.71 9.08 18.37
C ALA A 250 4.16 9.36 17.93
N ILE A 251 4.82 10.36 18.50
CA ILE A 251 6.26 10.57 18.27
C ILE A 251 7.01 9.29 18.64
N THR A 252 6.72 8.69 19.80
CA THR A 252 7.31 7.42 20.23
C THR A 252 7.02 6.30 19.22
N PHE A 253 5.77 6.08 18.84
CA PHE A 253 5.38 5.03 17.90
C PHE A 253 6.06 5.17 16.53
N VAL A 254 6.30 6.41 16.08
CA VAL A 254 7.00 6.70 14.83
C VAL A 254 8.52 6.60 14.98
N THR A 255 9.11 7.00 16.12
CA THR A 255 10.53 6.71 16.39
C THR A 255 10.81 5.20 16.46
N LEU A 256 9.77 4.42 16.75
CA LEU A 256 9.80 2.97 16.70
C LEU A 256 9.53 2.43 15.27
N ALA A 257 9.03 3.22 14.32
CA ALA A 257 8.89 2.79 12.93
C ALA A 257 10.27 2.74 12.26
N THR A 258 10.86 1.56 12.25
CA THR A 258 12.18 1.30 11.69
C THR A 258 12.07 0.88 10.22
N PRO A 259 12.81 1.52 9.29
CA PRO A 259 12.92 1.02 7.93
C PRO A 259 13.56 -0.37 7.97
N TYR A 260 12.97 -1.29 7.23
CA TYR A 260 13.48 -2.64 7.06
C TYR A 260 13.94 -2.81 5.62
N SER A 261 15.19 -3.25 5.46
CA SER A 261 15.76 -3.65 4.18
C SER A 261 16.53 -4.95 4.40
N GLY A 262 16.06 -6.03 3.77
CA GLY A 262 16.72 -7.32 3.78
C GLY A 262 17.12 -7.69 2.37
N LYS A 263 18.42 -7.96 2.16
CA LYS A 263 18.91 -8.61 0.94
C LYS A 263 19.79 -9.79 1.34
N LYS A 264 19.50 -10.98 0.79
CA LYS A 264 20.29 -12.20 0.99
C LYS A 264 20.29 -13.02 -0.29
N ASN A 265 21.42 -13.62 -0.61
CA ASN A 265 21.51 -14.63 -1.66
C ASN A 265 21.76 -15.98 -1.00
N PHE A 266 21.05 -17.00 -1.44
CA PHE A 266 21.20 -18.37 -0.98
C PHE A 266 21.71 -19.20 -2.16
N GLU A 267 22.99 -19.55 -2.08
CA GLU A 267 23.70 -20.38 -3.05
C GLU A 267 23.91 -21.77 -2.44
N LEU A 268 24.15 -22.77 -3.27
CA LEU A 268 24.50 -24.10 -2.78
C LEU A 268 25.90 -24.07 -2.13
N PRO A 269 26.11 -24.80 -1.03
CA PRO A 269 27.44 -25.00 -0.48
C PRO A 269 28.37 -25.62 -1.53
N PRO A 270 29.65 -25.22 -1.64
CA PRO A 270 30.58 -25.77 -2.64
C PRO A 270 30.73 -27.30 -2.59
N GLU A 271 30.53 -27.88 -1.41
CA GLU A 271 30.56 -29.32 -1.15
C GLU A 271 29.42 -30.06 -1.87
N ILE A 272 28.28 -29.41 -2.03
CA ILE A 272 27.09 -29.93 -2.71
C ILE A 272 27.14 -29.56 -4.19
N ASP A 273 27.51 -28.31 -4.50
CA ASP A 273 27.57 -27.77 -5.87
C ASP A 273 28.62 -28.48 -6.76
N SER A 274 29.65 -29.07 -6.15
CA SER A 274 30.67 -29.87 -6.86
C SER A 274 30.26 -31.32 -7.11
N LEU A 275 29.15 -31.79 -6.54
CA LEU A 275 28.63 -33.13 -6.77
C LEU A 275 27.85 -33.17 -8.09
N ASN A 276 27.89 -34.32 -8.76
CA ASN A 276 27.10 -34.55 -9.98
C ASN A 276 25.64 -34.87 -9.60
N ILE A 277 24.94 -33.85 -9.11
CA ILE A 277 23.53 -33.92 -8.70
C ILE A 277 22.68 -34.04 -9.96
N LYS A 278 21.81 -35.06 -9.96
CA LYS A 278 20.87 -35.28 -11.06
C LYS A 278 19.44 -34.98 -10.65
N TYR A 279 19.10 -35.23 -9.38
CA TYR A 279 17.74 -35.12 -8.89
C TYR A 279 17.56 -33.96 -7.90
N LEU A 280 16.38 -33.36 -7.85
CA LEU A 280 15.97 -32.25 -7.00
C LEU A 280 14.70 -32.63 -6.25
N GLN A 281 14.68 -32.42 -4.95
CA GLN A 281 13.45 -32.43 -4.15
C GLN A 281 13.45 -31.16 -3.29
N ALA A 282 12.59 -30.22 -3.63
CA ALA A 282 12.57 -28.91 -2.99
C ALA A 282 11.21 -28.62 -2.36
N GLU A 283 11.20 -28.14 -1.12
CA GLU A 283 10.02 -27.64 -0.42
C GLU A 283 10.27 -26.17 -0.04
N LEU A 284 9.58 -25.26 -0.73
CA LEU A 284 9.77 -23.81 -0.55
C LEU A 284 8.48 -23.16 -0.04
N HIS A 285 8.52 -22.65 1.18
CA HIS A 285 7.40 -22.02 1.87
C HIS A 285 7.61 -20.52 2.05
N PHE A 286 6.79 -19.73 1.38
CA PHE A 286 6.80 -18.27 1.42
C PHE A 286 5.51 -17.73 2.04
N LEU A 287 5.61 -16.94 3.11
CA LEU A 287 4.45 -16.24 3.69
C LEU A 287 4.03 -15.04 2.82
N LYS A 288 5.00 -14.33 2.24
CA LYS A 288 4.74 -13.22 1.33
C LYS A 288 5.89 -13.02 0.35
N SER A 289 5.65 -13.15 -0.95
CA SER A 289 6.67 -12.91 -1.98
C SER A 289 6.05 -12.68 -3.36
N ASP A 290 6.54 -11.70 -4.11
CA ASP A 290 6.47 -11.73 -5.57
C ASP A 290 7.69 -12.54 -6.03
N LEU A 291 7.47 -13.76 -6.51
CA LEU A 291 8.50 -14.75 -6.79
C LEU A 291 8.67 -14.95 -8.30
N LEU A 292 9.91 -14.87 -8.76
CA LEU A 292 10.30 -15.17 -10.13
C LEU A 292 11.10 -16.49 -10.17
N ILE A 293 10.64 -17.48 -10.93
CA ILE A 293 11.38 -18.71 -11.18
C ILE A 293 11.91 -18.67 -12.61
N GLN A 294 13.21 -18.92 -12.76
CA GLN A 294 13.86 -18.97 -14.06
C GLN A 294 14.92 -20.07 -14.10
N SER A 295 15.17 -20.59 -15.31
CA SER A 295 16.24 -21.54 -15.55
C SER A 295 17.59 -20.83 -15.59
N SER A 296 18.62 -21.47 -15.03
CA SER A 296 20.00 -20.99 -15.04
C SER A 296 20.97 -22.18 -15.06
N ASP A 297 22.28 -21.93 -15.08
CA ASP A 297 23.31 -22.97 -14.95
C ASP A 297 23.57 -23.33 -13.48
N THR A 298 23.34 -22.38 -12.56
CA THR A 298 23.56 -22.54 -11.13
C THR A 298 22.29 -22.29 -10.33
N PHE A 299 22.23 -22.90 -9.15
CA PHE A 299 21.15 -22.64 -8.20
C PHE A 299 21.44 -21.37 -7.42
N ASN A 300 20.48 -20.45 -7.40
CA ASN A 300 20.55 -19.26 -6.55
C ASN A 300 19.14 -18.80 -6.19
N LEU A 301 18.91 -18.54 -4.91
CA LEU A 301 17.70 -17.86 -4.44
C LEU A 301 18.09 -16.47 -3.94
N GLU A 302 17.71 -15.44 -4.70
CA GLU A 302 17.87 -14.04 -4.29
C GLU A 302 16.63 -13.61 -3.52
N PHE A 303 16.86 -13.23 -2.26
CA PHE A 303 15.84 -12.67 -1.38
C PHE A 303 16.02 -11.16 -1.28
N LYS A 304 14.96 -10.41 -1.59
CA LYS A 304 14.91 -8.95 -1.39
C LYS A 304 13.59 -8.55 -0.76
N ALA A 305 13.67 -7.90 0.40
CA ALA A 305 12.53 -7.39 1.13
C ALA A 305 12.75 -5.95 1.57
N GLU A 306 11.75 -5.09 1.35
CA GLU A 306 11.78 -3.68 1.75
C GLU A 306 10.46 -3.31 2.43
N GLY A 307 10.53 -2.56 3.51
CA GLY A 307 9.33 -2.18 4.26
C GLY A 307 9.57 -1.27 5.44
N PHE A 308 8.52 -1.06 6.21
CA PHE A 308 8.55 -0.33 7.48
C PHE A 308 7.82 -1.14 8.53
N GLY A 309 8.43 -1.33 9.70
CA GLY A 309 7.83 -2.07 10.80
C GLY A 309 8.28 -1.55 12.17
N PHE A 310 7.69 -2.07 13.24
CA PHE A 310 8.15 -1.77 14.60
C PHE A 310 9.57 -2.31 14.84
N PRO A 311 10.30 -1.83 15.85
CA PRO A 311 11.65 -2.29 16.13
C PRO A 311 11.58 -3.76 16.51
N GLY A 312 12.49 -4.54 15.94
CA GLY A 312 12.47 -5.99 16.08
C GLY A 312 11.62 -6.71 15.03
N SER A 313 10.87 -6.00 14.18
CA SER A 313 10.21 -6.63 13.04
C SER A 313 11.25 -7.10 12.02
N ARG A 314 11.18 -8.37 11.64
CA ARG A 314 12.17 -9.02 10.76
C ARG A 314 11.50 -10.05 9.87
N VAL A 315 12.00 -10.14 8.63
CA VAL A 315 11.81 -11.31 7.79
C VAL A 315 13.04 -12.20 7.94
N SER A 316 12.82 -13.41 8.43
CA SER A 316 13.83 -14.46 8.56
C SER A 316 13.55 -15.52 7.51
N ASN A 317 14.61 -16.03 6.91
CA ASN A 317 14.54 -17.12 5.96
C ASN A 317 15.49 -18.21 6.45
N GLU A 318 14.97 -19.43 6.58
CA GLU A 318 15.73 -20.65 6.86
C GLU A 318 15.92 -21.36 5.53
N PHE A 319 17.17 -21.69 5.19
CA PHE A 319 17.55 -22.38 3.95
C PHE A 319 18.48 -23.53 4.33
N GLU A 320 18.02 -24.75 4.09
CA GLU A 320 18.70 -25.98 4.49
C GLU A 320 18.90 -26.87 3.25
N PRO A 321 20.01 -26.69 2.52
CA PRO A 321 20.39 -27.58 1.43
C PRO A 321 21.06 -28.85 1.99
N ALA A 322 20.66 -30.01 1.48
CA ALA A 322 21.28 -31.30 1.78
C ALA A 322 21.40 -32.16 0.52
N GLU A 323 22.33 -33.10 0.52
CA GLU A 323 22.49 -34.09 -0.56
C GLU A 323 22.26 -35.49 0.01
N SER A 324 21.54 -36.32 -0.76
CA SER A 324 21.34 -37.73 -0.45
C SER A 324 21.25 -38.56 -1.73
N GLY A 325 22.29 -39.34 -2.02
CA GLY A 325 22.27 -40.34 -3.09
C GLY A 325 22.12 -39.75 -4.49
N GLY A 326 22.70 -38.57 -4.76
CA GLY A 326 22.58 -37.84 -6.03
C GLY A 326 21.32 -36.98 -6.15
N THR A 327 20.55 -36.85 -5.06
CA THR A 327 19.38 -35.98 -4.94
C THR A 327 19.67 -34.78 -4.05
N LEU A 328 19.39 -33.59 -4.54
CA LEU A 328 19.44 -32.33 -3.80
C LEU A 328 18.13 -32.12 -3.06
N LEU A 329 18.19 -32.13 -1.73
CA LEU A 329 17.07 -31.79 -0.85
C LEU A 329 17.17 -30.30 -0.49
N LEU A 330 16.18 -29.50 -0.84
CA LEU A 330 16.12 -28.07 -0.49
C LEU A 330 14.91 -27.80 0.38
N ASN A 331 15.11 -27.33 1.60
CA ASN A 331 14.03 -26.76 2.39
C ASN A 331 14.25 -25.26 2.55
N PHE A 332 13.24 -24.48 2.18
CA PHE A 332 13.20 -23.05 2.42
C PHE A 332 11.94 -22.69 3.19
N THR A 333 12.10 -22.03 4.35
CA THR A 333 10.96 -21.53 5.12
C THR A 333 11.13 -20.07 5.47
N GLN A 334 10.13 -19.27 5.11
CA GLN A 334 10.04 -17.86 5.49
C GLN A 334 9.27 -17.68 6.80
N LYS A 335 9.80 -16.84 7.69
CA LYS A 335 9.14 -16.38 8.92
C LYS A 335 9.11 -14.86 8.98
N ILE A 336 7.93 -14.29 9.15
CA ILE A 336 7.75 -12.84 9.36
C ILE A 336 7.41 -12.63 10.83
N THR A 337 8.28 -11.90 11.54
CA THR A 337 8.09 -11.54 12.95
C THR A 337 7.88 -10.04 13.11
N GLY A 338 7.04 -9.66 14.07
CA GLY A 338 6.69 -8.25 14.30
C GLY A 338 5.55 -7.76 13.40
N PHE A 339 5.45 -6.44 13.26
CA PHE A 339 4.38 -5.79 12.49
C PHE A 339 4.99 -4.85 11.46
N PHE A 340 4.59 -5.04 10.20
CA PHE A 340 4.97 -4.19 9.09
C PHE A 340 3.76 -3.39 8.61
N SER A 341 3.91 -2.07 8.51
CA SER A 341 2.90 -1.19 7.90
C SER A 341 2.90 -1.32 6.37
N GLU A 342 4.09 -1.50 5.79
CA GLU A 342 4.31 -1.86 4.39
C GLU A 342 5.45 -2.88 4.34
N LEU A 343 5.28 -3.97 3.58
CA LEU A 343 6.32 -4.96 3.33
C LEU A 343 6.16 -5.46 1.89
N GLU A 344 7.14 -5.17 1.06
CA GLU A 344 7.28 -5.68 -0.30
C GLU A 344 8.43 -6.67 -0.34
N GLN A 345 8.25 -7.75 -1.09
CA GLN A 345 9.25 -8.79 -1.22
C GLN A 345 9.28 -9.23 -2.68
N ASN A 346 10.44 -9.10 -3.31
CA ASN A 346 10.67 -9.48 -4.69
C ASN A 346 11.82 -10.49 -4.66
N ASN A 347 11.50 -11.77 -4.80
CA ASN A 347 12.47 -12.84 -4.71
C ASN A 347 12.60 -13.53 -6.07
N SER A 348 13.78 -14.05 -6.38
CA SER A 348 14.00 -14.85 -7.58
C SER A 348 14.67 -16.17 -7.23
N ILE A 349 14.32 -17.21 -7.98
CA ILE A 349 14.89 -18.55 -7.87
C ILE A 349 15.41 -18.93 -9.25
N ASN A 350 16.69 -19.19 -9.29
CA ASN A 350 17.40 -19.75 -10.43
C ASN A 350 17.52 -21.25 -10.21
N ILE A 351 16.95 -22.04 -11.12
CA ILE A 351 17.01 -23.50 -11.05
C ILE A 351 17.97 -23.99 -12.16
N PRO A 352 18.97 -24.83 -11.83
CA PRO A 352 19.82 -25.48 -12.82
C PRO A 352 19.00 -26.30 -13.83
N SER A 353 19.19 -26.03 -15.13
CA SER A 353 18.50 -26.74 -16.22
C SER A 353 18.81 -28.24 -16.30
N ALA A 354 19.89 -28.69 -15.66
CA ALA A 354 20.32 -30.09 -15.67
C ALA A 354 19.64 -30.97 -14.60
N LEU A 355 18.85 -30.38 -13.69
CA LEU A 355 18.22 -31.10 -12.58
C LEU A 355 16.84 -31.65 -12.97
N THR A 356 16.63 -32.92 -12.62
CA THR A 356 15.34 -33.63 -12.67
C THR A 356 14.72 -33.70 -11.27
N GLY A 357 13.41 -33.88 -11.07
CA GLY A 357 12.82 -34.14 -9.74
C GLY A 357 11.57 -33.32 -9.38
N ASP A 358 11.27 -33.09 -8.10
CA ASP A 358 10.03 -32.45 -7.64
C ASP A 358 10.30 -31.15 -6.86
N LEU A 359 9.64 -30.05 -7.25
CA LEU A 359 9.63 -28.77 -6.54
C LEU A 359 8.23 -28.51 -5.99
N PHE A 360 8.06 -28.58 -4.68
CA PHE A 360 6.88 -28.11 -3.98
C PHE A 360 7.06 -26.66 -3.56
N LEU A 361 6.13 -25.79 -3.96
CA LEU A 361 6.14 -24.37 -3.61
C LEU A 361 4.80 -23.95 -3.02
N SER A 362 4.84 -23.39 -1.81
CA SER A 362 3.69 -22.82 -1.14
C SER A 362 3.90 -21.32 -0.95
N LEU A 363 2.99 -20.50 -1.46
CA LEU A 363 3.06 -19.05 -1.38
C LEU A 363 1.77 -18.48 -0.78
N GLU A 364 1.74 -18.10 0.49
CA GLU A 364 0.49 -17.62 1.11
C GLU A 364 -0.01 -16.28 0.52
N LYS A 365 0.92 -15.38 0.15
CA LYS A 365 0.61 -14.06 -0.42
C LYS A 365 1.64 -13.61 -1.44
N GLY A 366 1.19 -12.98 -2.52
CA GLY A 366 2.03 -12.47 -3.61
C GLY A 366 1.82 -13.24 -4.91
N GLU A 367 2.69 -12.99 -5.88
CA GLU A 367 2.62 -13.54 -7.24
C GLU A 367 3.75 -14.53 -7.53
N LEU A 368 3.50 -15.51 -8.39
CA LEU A 368 4.50 -16.40 -8.96
C LEU A 368 4.57 -16.18 -10.46
N GLU A 369 5.75 -15.82 -10.96
CA GLU A 369 6.08 -15.79 -12.37
C GLU A 369 7.12 -16.87 -12.68
N ILE A 370 6.86 -17.71 -13.68
CA ILE A 370 7.82 -18.69 -14.18
C ILE A 370 8.20 -18.34 -15.61
N LEU A 371 9.49 -18.09 -15.86
CA LEU A 371 10.05 -17.83 -17.19
C LEU A 371 10.63 -19.12 -17.75
N VAL A 372 10.18 -19.55 -18.93
CA VAL A 372 10.54 -20.81 -19.58
C VAL A 372 11.24 -20.57 -20.92
N PRO A 373 12.58 -20.72 -21.06
CA PRO A 373 13.27 -20.49 -22.33
C PRO A 373 12.60 -21.15 -23.55
N GLU A 374 12.49 -20.41 -24.65
CA GLU A 374 11.79 -20.81 -25.89
C GLU A 374 12.18 -22.19 -26.46
N ASN A 375 13.42 -22.64 -26.24
CA ASN A 375 13.96 -23.90 -26.78
C ASN A 375 14.08 -25.02 -25.74
N SER A 376 13.43 -24.88 -24.59
CA SER A 376 13.61 -25.80 -23.49
C SER A 376 12.55 -26.90 -23.40
N SER A 377 13.01 -28.10 -23.06
CA SER A 377 12.16 -29.19 -22.59
C SER A 377 11.74 -29.04 -21.13
N TRP A 378 12.35 -28.12 -20.37
CA TRP A 378 12.36 -28.16 -18.90
C TRP A 378 11.02 -27.84 -18.18
N LEU A 379 9.92 -27.62 -18.90
CA LEU A 379 8.59 -27.44 -18.30
C LEU A 379 7.48 -27.75 -19.32
N ILE A 380 6.84 -28.93 -19.22
CA ILE A 380 5.55 -29.18 -19.91
C ILE A 380 4.43 -28.71 -18.99
N ILE A 381 3.70 -27.73 -19.49
CA ILE A 381 2.50 -27.21 -18.85
C ILE A 381 1.39 -28.23 -19.16
N PRO A 382 0.76 -28.85 -18.14
CA PRO A 382 -0.30 -29.84 -18.35
C PRO A 382 -1.40 -29.24 -19.22
N GLY A 383 -1.98 -30.00 -20.14
CA GLY A 383 -3.01 -29.49 -21.05
C GLY A 383 -4.30 -28.97 -20.39
N ASN A 384 -4.47 -29.23 -19.09
CA ASN A 384 -5.53 -28.71 -18.22
C ASN A 384 -5.15 -27.43 -17.45
N VAL A 385 -3.89 -27.00 -17.54
CA VAL A 385 -3.41 -25.68 -17.14
C VAL A 385 -3.37 -24.87 -18.43
N GLU A 386 -4.42 -24.11 -18.72
CA GLU A 386 -4.37 -23.24 -19.89
C GLU A 386 -3.18 -22.27 -19.71
N THR A 387 -2.24 -22.28 -20.66
CA THR A 387 -1.33 -21.17 -20.89
C THR A 387 -2.15 -19.99 -21.35
N ILE A 388 -2.82 -19.30 -20.43
CA ILE A 388 -3.58 -18.11 -20.79
C ILE A 388 -2.70 -16.90 -20.57
N THR A 389 -2.37 -16.28 -21.69
CA THR A 389 -2.05 -14.86 -21.83
C THR A 389 -3.22 -13.95 -21.44
N ASP A 390 -4.32 -14.48 -20.90
CA ASP A 390 -5.54 -13.75 -20.57
C ASP A 390 -6.27 -14.40 -19.38
N SER A 391 -6.29 -13.69 -18.28
CA SER A 391 -6.70 -14.20 -16.99
C SER A 391 -8.23 -14.33 -16.92
N SER A 392 -8.74 -15.54 -16.70
CA SER A 392 -10.02 -15.69 -15.99
C SER A 392 -10.20 -17.09 -15.41
N ASN A 393 -10.37 -17.11 -14.09
CA ASN A 393 -10.95 -18.16 -13.24
C ASN A 393 -10.28 -19.54 -13.21
N TYR A 394 -9.62 -19.93 -12.12
CA TYR A 394 -9.79 -21.29 -11.55
C TYR A 394 -9.42 -21.33 -10.06
N LEU A 395 -10.30 -22.00 -9.28
CA LEU A 395 -10.26 -22.38 -7.85
C LEU A 395 -8.87 -22.83 -7.36
N SER A 396 -8.59 -22.68 -6.06
CA SER A 396 -7.37 -23.16 -5.39
C SER A 396 -7.09 -24.60 -5.80
N GLN A 397 -6.13 -24.79 -6.70
CA GLN A 397 -5.75 -26.08 -7.24
C GLN A 397 -4.25 -26.25 -7.02
N MET A 398 -3.86 -27.40 -6.47
CA MET A 398 -2.51 -27.91 -6.67
C MET A 398 -2.32 -28.04 -8.16
N ASN A 399 -1.55 -27.13 -8.75
CA ASN A 399 -1.19 -27.22 -10.15
C ASN A 399 0.18 -27.88 -10.21
N SER A 400 0.21 -29.13 -10.68
CA SER A 400 1.44 -29.88 -10.94
C SER A 400 1.86 -29.60 -12.38
N TRP A 401 2.99 -28.95 -12.65
CA TRP A 401 3.54 -28.83 -14.01
C TRP A 401 4.66 -29.82 -14.19
N GLN A 402 4.74 -30.46 -15.35
CA GLN A 402 5.62 -31.59 -15.58
C GLN A 402 6.55 -31.29 -16.73
N ASP A 403 7.82 -31.06 -16.52
CA ASP A 403 8.84 -31.40 -17.51
C ASP A 403 8.94 -32.94 -17.63
N PRO A 404 9.41 -33.55 -18.75
CA PRO A 404 9.89 -34.93 -18.73
C PRO A 404 10.85 -35.22 -17.56
N ASP A 405 11.52 -34.18 -17.05
CA ASP A 405 12.60 -34.29 -16.08
C ASP A 405 12.28 -33.67 -14.69
N LEU A 406 11.50 -32.58 -14.56
CA LEU A 406 11.14 -31.87 -13.30
C LEU A 406 9.61 -31.59 -13.10
N THR A 407 9.01 -32.03 -12.00
CA THR A 407 7.65 -31.66 -11.57
C THR A 407 7.65 -30.44 -10.66
N ILE A 408 6.88 -29.39 -10.98
CA ILE A 408 6.64 -28.26 -10.06
C ILE A 408 5.21 -28.34 -9.53
N ASN A 409 5.06 -28.60 -8.24
CA ASN A 409 3.79 -28.58 -7.52
C ASN A 409 3.64 -27.26 -6.79
N VAL A 410 2.66 -26.44 -7.20
CA VAL A 410 2.46 -25.12 -6.58
C VAL A 410 1.13 -25.04 -5.84
N GLU A 411 1.18 -24.57 -4.61
CA GLU A 411 0.04 -24.12 -3.82
C GLU A 411 0.02 -22.59 -3.79
N LEU A 412 -0.90 -22.01 -4.57
CA LEU A 412 -1.07 -20.55 -4.70
C LEU A 412 -2.48 -20.11 -4.30
N PRO A 413 -2.62 -18.88 -3.80
CA PRO A 413 -3.89 -18.19 -3.76
C PRO A 413 -4.32 -17.92 -5.21
N LEU A 414 -5.59 -18.17 -5.48
CA LEU A 414 -6.31 -17.86 -6.71
C LEU A 414 -5.75 -16.66 -7.50
N GLY A 415 -5.44 -16.88 -8.80
CA GLY A 415 -5.12 -15.81 -9.75
C GLY A 415 -3.68 -15.25 -9.75
N ASN A 416 -2.74 -15.89 -9.04
CA ASN A 416 -1.39 -15.33 -8.82
C ASN A 416 -0.29 -15.94 -9.66
N LEU A 417 -0.65 -16.61 -10.75
CA LEU A 417 0.29 -17.35 -11.55
C LEU A 417 0.43 -16.71 -12.92
N LYS A 418 1.66 -16.44 -13.31
CA LYS A 418 2.01 -16.09 -14.68
C LYS A 418 3.09 -17.03 -15.20
N ILE A 419 2.90 -17.59 -16.39
CA ILE A 419 3.93 -18.38 -17.06
C ILE A 419 4.24 -17.69 -18.38
N THR A 420 5.51 -17.34 -18.57
CA THR A 420 6.00 -16.69 -19.79
C THR A 420 6.99 -17.63 -20.46
N ARG A 421 6.77 -17.93 -21.74
CA ARG A 421 7.75 -18.63 -22.59
C ARG A 421 8.67 -17.65 -23.29
#